data_AF-A0A4Y9S8K1-F1
#
_entry.id   AF-A0A4Y9S8K1-F1
#
_cell.length_a   1.000
_cell.length_b   1.000
_cell.length_c   1.000
_cell.angle_alpha   90.00
_cell.angle_beta   90.00
_cell.angle_gamma   90.00
#
_symmetry.space_group_name_H-M   'P 1'
#
loop_
_entity.id
_entity.type
_entity.pdbx_description
1 polymer ?
#
loop_
_entity_poly.entity_id
_entity_poly.type
_entity_poly.pdbx_seq_one_letter_code
_entity_poly.pdbx_strand_id
1 'polypeptide(L)'
;MIEAVPGCLVENYEHLIEDLKLSDANDRHVLAAAIACQADAIVTSNVRDFDLGSIKALPPDDFCTSLYEKNPARVFQTVRALRLRLRRPPKTADQLLSLYERQGLPQLSRLLHQEIERI
;
A
#
# COMPACT_ATOMS: atom_id res chain seq x y z
N MET A 1 14.67 -9.93 -4.79
CA MET A 1 13.61 -9.01 -4.29
C MET A 1 14.00 -7.56 -4.56
N ILE A 2 15.21 -7.12 -4.22
CA ILE A 2 15.73 -5.77 -4.52
C ILE A 2 15.80 -5.50 -6.05
N GLU A 3 16.21 -6.48 -6.85
CA GLU A 3 16.31 -6.34 -8.32
C GLU A 3 14.97 -6.02 -9.01
N ALA A 4 13.83 -6.34 -8.38
CA ALA A 4 12.52 -6.11 -8.97
C ALA A 4 12.05 -4.66 -8.84
N VAL A 5 12.58 -3.90 -7.88
CA VAL A 5 12.24 -2.50 -7.61
C VAL A 5 13.53 -1.72 -7.36
N PRO A 6 14.21 -1.26 -8.42
CA PRO A 6 15.45 -0.50 -8.28
C PRO A 6 15.25 0.72 -7.36
N GLY A 7 16.17 0.92 -6.42
CA GLY A 7 16.12 2.01 -5.45
C GLY A 7 15.18 1.79 -4.27
N CYS A 8 14.63 0.58 -4.07
CA CYS A 8 13.78 0.28 -2.91
C CYS A 8 14.57 0.06 -1.60
N LEU A 9 15.89 -0.12 -1.66
CA LEU A 9 16.71 -0.35 -0.48
C LEU A 9 17.05 1.00 0.15
N VAL A 10 16.69 1.15 1.43
CA VAL A 10 17.12 2.26 2.27
C VAL A 10 18.23 1.71 3.17
N GLU A 11 19.34 2.45 3.27
CA GLU A 11 20.51 2.07 4.06
C GLU A 11 20.92 3.23 4.97
N ASN A 12 21.78 2.96 5.95
CA ASN A 12 22.34 3.94 6.87
C ASN A 12 21.31 4.64 7.78
N TYR A 13 20.18 4.01 8.07
CA TYR A 13 19.14 4.54 8.97
C TYR A 13 19.19 3.93 10.38
N GLU A 14 20.04 2.93 10.60
CA GLU A 14 20.10 2.12 11.82
C GLU A 14 20.37 2.95 13.07
N HIS A 15 21.14 4.03 12.91
CA HIS A 15 21.45 4.99 13.98
C HIS A 15 20.21 5.71 14.53
N LEU A 16 19.09 5.74 13.80
CA LEU A 16 17.84 6.35 14.26
C LEU A 16 17.01 5.39 15.13
N ILE A 17 17.22 4.08 15.04
CA ILE A 17 16.32 3.06 15.63
C ILE A 17 16.26 3.17 17.15
N GLU A 18 17.40 3.41 17.80
CA GLU A 18 17.49 3.43 19.27
C GLU A 18 16.73 4.61 19.89
N ASP A 19 16.68 5.74 19.19
CA ASP A 19 16.04 6.98 19.65
C ASP A 19 14.52 7.00 19.41
N LEU A 20 14.01 6.15 18.52
CA LEU A 20 12.58 6.06 18.23
C LEU A 20 11.85 5.31 19.35
N LYS A 21 10.67 5.84 19.71
CA LYS A 21 9.77 5.24 20.70
C LYS A 21 8.44 4.96 20.05
N LEU A 22 8.20 3.69 19.71
CA LEU A 22 6.92 3.18 19.22
C LEU A 22 6.25 2.30 20.30
N SER A 23 4.95 2.04 20.14
CA SER A 23 4.23 1.03 20.94
C SER A 23 4.85 -0.36 20.76
N ASP A 24 5.19 -0.73 19.51
CA ASP A 24 5.98 -1.91 19.18
C ASP A 24 7.44 -1.55 18.89
N ALA A 25 8.34 -1.99 19.77
CA ALA A 25 9.77 -1.76 19.61
C ALA A 25 10.35 -2.41 18.35
N ASN A 26 9.71 -3.46 17.82
CA ASN A 26 10.12 -4.12 16.59
C ASN A 26 9.82 -3.27 15.36
N ASP A 27 8.86 -2.35 15.39
CA ASP A 27 8.49 -1.54 14.22
C ASP A 27 9.38 -0.30 14.02
N ARG A 28 10.32 -0.04 14.95
CA ARG A 28 11.17 1.15 14.92
C ARG A 28 12.03 1.26 13.67
N HIS A 29 12.43 0.12 13.10
CA HIS A 29 13.19 0.09 11.86
C HIS A 29 12.37 0.60 10.66
N VAL A 30 11.06 0.35 10.64
CA VAL A 30 10.15 0.85 9.58
C VAL A 30 10.06 2.38 9.65
N LEU A 31 9.85 2.93 10.85
CA LEU A 31 9.80 4.38 11.04
C LEU A 31 11.16 5.04 10.76
N ALA A 32 12.26 4.44 11.20
CA ALA A 32 13.61 4.93 10.92
C ALA A 32 13.90 5.02 9.41
N ALA A 33 13.56 3.96 8.66
CA ALA A 33 13.69 3.94 7.21
C ALA A 33 12.82 5.02 6.55
N ALA A 34 11.58 5.18 7.01
CA ALA A 34 10.67 6.21 6.51
C ALA A 34 11.19 7.64 6.74
N ILE A 35 11.79 7.90 7.91
CA ILE A 35 12.45 9.19 8.20
C ILE A 35 13.65 9.40 7.28
N ALA A 36 14.52 8.39 7.15
CA ALA A 36 15.73 8.48 6.34
C ALA A 36 15.44 8.74 4.85
N CYS A 37 14.36 8.17 4.31
CA CYS A 37 13.93 8.40 2.94
C CYS A 37 12.98 9.60 2.76
N GLN A 38 12.71 10.36 3.84
CA GLN A 38 11.79 11.51 3.83
C GLN A 38 10.40 11.15 3.29
N ALA A 39 9.88 9.98 3.70
CA ALA A 39 8.57 9.52 3.25
C ALA A 39 7.45 10.44 3.75
N ASP A 40 6.50 10.75 2.87
CA ASP A 40 5.29 11.47 3.25
C ASP A 40 4.35 10.61 4.12
N ALA A 41 4.35 9.29 3.89
CA ALA A 41 3.46 8.36 4.57
C ALA A 41 4.02 6.93 4.65
N ILE A 42 3.58 6.20 5.65
CA ILE A 42 3.71 4.74 5.80
C ILE A 42 2.34 4.12 5.50
N VAL A 43 2.24 3.31 4.46
CA VAL A 43 0.99 2.60 4.13
C VAL A 43 0.95 1.28 4.89
N THR A 44 0.06 1.16 5.89
CA THR A 44 0.02 0.03 6.81
C THR A 44 -1.36 -0.21 7.40
N SER A 45 -1.70 -1.48 7.66
CA SER A 45 -2.90 -1.85 8.43
C SER A 45 -2.73 -1.60 9.93
N ASN A 46 -1.49 -1.49 10.41
CA ASN A 46 -1.14 -1.29 11.82
C ASN A 46 -1.01 0.20 12.16
N VAL A 47 -1.97 1.03 11.74
CA VAL A 47 -1.87 2.49 11.82
C VAL A 47 -1.54 3.00 13.24
N ARG A 48 -2.08 2.33 14.27
CA ARG A 48 -1.86 2.69 15.68
C ARG A 48 -0.40 2.59 16.12
N ASP A 49 0.37 1.72 15.48
CA ASP A 49 1.77 1.50 15.84
C ASP A 49 2.69 2.60 15.29
N PHE A 50 2.16 3.48 14.43
CA PHE A 50 2.92 4.54 13.75
C PHE A 50 2.34 5.96 13.99
N ASP A 51 1.46 6.15 14.97
CA ASP A 51 0.80 7.44 15.26
C ASP A 51 1.66 8.39 16.12
N LEU A 52 2.86 8.72 15.65
CA LEU A 52 3.90 9.30 16.51
C LEU A 52 4.65 10.52 15.96
N GLY A 53 4.17 11.17 14.90
CA GLY A 53 4.79 12.42 14.45
C GLY A 53 4.38 12.94 13.08
N SER A 54 5.38 13.38 12.31
CA SER A 54 5.21 14.08 11.03
C SER A 54 4.88 13.18 9.84
N ILE A 55 5.26 11.89 9.91
CA ILE A 55 4.96 10.91 8.85
C ILE A 55 3.59 10.32 9.09
N LYS A 56 2.72 10.38 8.08
CA LYS A 56 1.35 9.88 8.20
C LYS A 56 1.30 8.37 8.08
N ALA A 57 0.67 7.69 9.02
CA ALA A 57 0.27 6.31 8.84
C ALA A 57 -1.06 6.26 8.08
N LEU A 58 -1.11 5.60 6.93
CA LEU A 58 -2.29 5.51 6.06
C LEU A 58 -2.76 4.06 5.92
N PRO A 59 -4.05 3.77 6.15
CA PRO A 59 -4.63 2.48 5.77
C PRO A 59 -4.44 2.18 4.27
N PRO A 60 -4.18 0.92 3.87
CA PRO A 60 -3.99 0.57 2.47
C PRO A 60 -5.20 0.89 1.57
N ASP A 61 -6.42 0.67 2.07
CA ASP A 61 -7.64 0.96 1.34
C ASP A 61 -7.81 2.45 1.07
N ASP A 62 -7.55 3.28 2.08
CA ASP A 62 -7.61 4.74 1.96
C ASP A 62 -6.54 5.25 0.99
N PHE A 63 -5.31 4.71 1.06
CA PHE A 63 -4.25 5.03 0.12
C PHE A 63 -4.66 4.71 -1.32
N CYS A 64 -5.16 3.50 -1.58
CA CYS A 64 -5.55 3.10 -2.94
C CYS A 64 -6.78 3.87 -3.44
N THR A 65 -7.73 4.17 -2.55
CA THR A 65 -8.90 5.00 -2.86
C THR A 65 -8.49 6.43 -3.22
N SER A 66 -7.52 7.01 -2.51
CA SER A 66 -6.99 8.33 -2.87
C SER A 66 -6.31 8.34 -4.25
N LEU A 67 -5.62 7.26 -4.63
CA LEU A 67 -5.07 7.11 -5.97
C LEU A 67 -6.16 6.99 -7.04
N TYR A 68 -7.24 6.28 -6.72
CA TYR A 68 -8.42 6.21 -7.59
C TYR A 68 -9.03 7.59 -7.78
N GLU A 69 -9.33 8.33 -6.72
CA GLU A 69 -9.90 9.68 -6.80
C GLU A 69 -9.02 10.65 -7.61
N LYS A 70 -7.70 10.52 -7.46
CA LYS A 70 -6.74 11.34 -8.21
C LYS A 70 -6.70 11.01 -9.71
N ASN A 71 -6.81 9.74 -10.08
CA ASN A 71 -6.80 9.32 -11.49
C ASN A 71 -7.51 7.96 -11.70
N PRO A 72 -8.85 7.95 -11.82
CA PRO A 72 -9.61 6.71 -11.95
C PRO A 72 -9.18 5.90 -13.18
N ALA A 73 -8.97 6.58 -14.31
CA ALA A 73 -8.61 5.95 -15.58
C ALA A 73 -7.29 5.15 -15.48
N ARG A 74 -6.27 5.69 -14.81
CA ARG A 74 -4.99 5.00 -14.61
C ARG A 74 -5.13 3.80 -13.67
N VAL A 75 -5.95 3.93 -12.63
CA VAL A 75 -6.22 2.81 -11.72
C VAL A 75 -6.94 1.68 -12.45
N PHE A 76 -7.99 1.97 -13.23
CA PHE A 76 -8.67 0.95 -14.04
C PHE A 76 -7.71 0.23 -14.99
N GLN A 77 -6.88 0.97 -15.73
CA GLN A 77 -5.87 0.37 -16.62
C GLN A 77 -4.90 -0.54 -15.86
N THR A 78 -4.46 -0.12 -14.68
CA THR A 78 -3.51 -0.87 -13.86
C THR A 78 -4.14 -2.14 -13.31
N VAL A 79 -5.35 -2.06 -12.76
CA VAL A 79 -6.10 -3.22 -12.23
C VAL A 79 -6.41 -4.21 -13.34
N ARG A 80 -6.83 -3.73 -14.53
CA ARG A 80 -7.02 -4.59 -15.72
C ARG A 80 -5.75 -5.33 -16.09
N ALA A 81 -4.64 -4.63 -16.20
CA ALA A 81 -3.36 -5.24 -16.55
C ALA A 81 -2.91 -6.27 -15.49
N LEU A 82 -3.08 -5.97 -14.20
CA LEU A 82 -2.81 -6.91 -13.12
C LEU A 82 -3.67 -8.16 -13.22
N ARG A 83 -4.99 -8.01 -13.41
CA ARG A 83 -5.91 -9.14 -13.58
C ARG A 83 -5.51 -10.03 -14.73
N LEU A 84 -5.20 -9.44 -15.88
CA LEU A 84 -4.78 -10.18 -17.08
C LEU A 84 -3.43 -10.87 -16.90
N ARG A 85 -2.56 -10.40 -16.00
CA ARG A 85 -1.29 -11.08 -15.66
C ARG A 85 -1.45 -12.26 -14.72
N LEU A 86 -2.57 -12.36 -13.99
CA LEU A 86 -2.87 -13.52 -13.17
C LEU A 86 -3.17 -14.72 -14.08
N ARG A 87 -2.23 -15.65 -14.18
CA ARG A 87 -2.37 -16.88 -14.97
C ARG A 87 -2.56 -18.14 -14.11
N ARG A 88 -2.29 -18.06 -12.81
CA ARG A 88 -2.25 -19.23 -11.91
C ARG A 88 -2.75 -18.89 -10.49
N PRO A 89 -4.06 -18.99 -10.22
CA PRO A 89 -5.15 -19.16 -11.19
C PRO A 89 -5.51 -17.82 -11.88
N PRO A 90 -6.07 -17.85 -13.10
CA PRO A 90 -6.72 -16.67 -13.67
C PRO A 90 -7.91 -16.25 -12.83
N LYS A 91 -8.26 -14.95 -12.87
CA LYS A 91 -9.39 -14.39 -12.13
C LYS A 91 -10.30 -13.58 -13.05
N THR A 92 -11.61 -13.74 -12.87
CA THR A 92 -12.59 -12.78 -13.38
C THR A 92 -12.47 -11.45 -12.64
N ALA A 93 -13.11 -10.39 -13.15
CA ALA A 93 -13.14 -9.10 -12.48
C ALA A 93 -13.74 -9.23 -11.07
N ASP A 94 -14.90 -9.88 -10.95
CA ASP A 94 -15.55 -10.13 -9.64
C ASP A 94 -14.65 -10.90 -8.67
N GLN A 95 -13.98 -11.95 -9.14
CA GLN A 95 -13.10 -12.75 -8.29
C GLN A 95 -11.89 -11.94 -7.77
N LEU A 96 -11.42 -10.97 -8.56
CA LEU A 96 -10.36 -10.06 -8.13
C LEU A 96 -10.89 -9.04 -7.11
N LEU A 97 -12.05 -8.44 -7.36
CA LEU A 97 -12.63 -7.46 -6.44
C LEU A 97 -13.05 -8.09 -5.10
N SER A 98 -13.65 -9.27 -5.12
CA SER A 98 -13.89 -10.04 -3.89
C SER A 98 -12.59 -10.42 -3.16
N LEU A 99 -11.47 -10.57 -3.88
CA LEU A 99 -10.16 -10.76 -3.24
C LEU A 99 -9.69 -9.48 -2.57
N TYR A 100 -9.84 -8.32 -3.22
CA TYR A 100 -9.51 -7.01 -2.64
C TYR A 100 -10.28 -6.76 -1.35
N GLU A 101 -11.58 -7.02 -1.31
CA GLU A 101 -12.38 -6.94 -0.07
C GLU A 101 -11.82 -7.79 1.06
N ARG A 102 -11.51 -9.07 0.77
CA ARG A 102 -10.92 -9.99 1.77
C ARG A 102 -9.51 -9.58 2.21
N GLN A 103 -8.80 -8.81 1.41
CA GLN A 103 -7.46 -8.29 1.73
C GLN A 103 -7.52 -6.91 2.39
N GLY A 104 -8.72 -6.45 2.79
CA GLY A 104 -8.88 -5.18 3.47
C GLY A 104 -8.90 -3.97 2.55
N LEU A 105 -9.30 -4.13 1.29
CA LEU A 105 -9.52 -3.04 0.32
C LEU A 105 -11.01 -2.86 -0.09
N PRO A 106 -11.97 -2.85 0.85
CA PRO A 106 -13.40 -2.82 0.52
C PRO A 106 -13.88 -1.54 -0.16
N GLN A 107 -13.30 -0.37 0.14
CA GLN A 107 -13.68 0.90 -0.49
C GLN A 107 -13.23 0.92 -1.94
N LEU A 108 -11.96 0.56 -2.20
CA LEU A 108 -11.45 0.45 -3.56
C LEU A 108 -12.26 -0.57 -4.38
N SER A 109 -12.56 -1.74 -3.80
CA SER A 109 -13.38 -2.76 -4.45
C SER A 109 -14.74 -2.20 -4.89
N ARG A 110 -15.42 -1.49 -3.98
CA ARG A 110 -16.72 -0.86 -4.27
C ARG A 110 -16.63 0.15 -5.42
N LEU A 111 -15.59 0.99 -5.44
CA LEU A 111 -15.39 1.98 -6.50
C LEU A 111 -15.14 1.31 -7.86
N LEU A 112 -14.31 0.28 -7.89
CA LEU A 112 -14.02 -0.46 -9.12
C LEU A 112 -15.24 -1.27 -9.62
N HIS A 113 -16.08 -1.75 -8.71
CA HIS A 113 -17.31 -2.48 -9.06
C HIS A 113 -18.31 -1.64 -9.87
N GLN A 114 -18.31 -0.31 -9.71
CA GLN A 114 -19.22 0.59 -10.44
C GLN A 114 -18.94 0.56 -11.96
N GLU A 115 -17.70 0.29 -12.36
CA GLU A 115 -17.28 0.20 -13.76
C GLU A 115 -16.49 -1.09 -14.02
N ILE A 116 -17.00 -2.21 -13.52
CA ILE A 116 -16.32 -3.51 -13.56
C ILE A 116 -15.92 -3.96 -14.97
N GLU A 117 -16.65 -3.54 -16.00
CA GLU A 117 -16.35 -3.83 -17.42
C GLU A 117 -15.01 -3.24 -17.88
N ARG A 118 -14.44 -2.29 -17.13
CA ARG A 118 -13.15 -1.66 -17.45
C ARG A 118 -11.95 -2.43 -16.93
N ILE A 119 -12.14 -3.46 -16.09
CA ILE A 119 -11.07 -4.25 -15.46
C ILE A 119 -11.02 -5.68 -15.95
#